data_AF-A0A357YG25-F1
#
_entry.id   AF-A0A357YG25-F1
#
_cell.length_a   1.000
_cell.length_b   1.000
_cell.length_c   1.000
_cell.angle_alpha   90.00
_cell.angle_beta   90.00
_cell.angle_gamma   90.00
#
_symmetry.space_group_name_H-M   'P 1'
#
loop_
_entity.id
_entity.type
_entity.pdbx_description
1 polymer ?
#
loop_
_entity_poly.entity_id
_entity_poly.type
_entity_poly.pdbx_seq_one_letter_code
_entity_poly.pdbx_strand_id
1 'polypeptide(L)'
;MNISDRYRQLVNDARALLETLSPPDAAEPGRELRSVNQAVQELAELQEKVGEIPRIRLESQLTPVLLKAHGYLDRARLLLEEDGREDAAAAVWEMEQKVYRLLNEL
;
A
#
# COMPACT_ATOMS: atom_id res chain seq x y z
N MET A 1 -13.98 -12.65 -6.20
CA MET A 1 -12.78 -12.03 -6.77
C MET A 1 -11.58 -12.88 -6.37
N ASN A 2 -10.68 -13.25 -7.29
CA ASN A 2 -9.53 -14.11 -6.94
C ASN A 2 -8.41 -13.30 -6.24
N ILE A 3 -7.36 -13.95 -5.74
CA ILE A 3 -6.24 -13.28 -5.05
C ILE A 3 -5.56 -12.25 -5.95
N SER A 4 -5.34 -12.59 -7.22
CA SER A 4 -4.71 -11.70 -8.20
C SER A 4 -5.53 -10.44 -8.47
N ASP A 5 -6.85 -10.55 -8.58
CA ASP A 5 -7.75 -9.41 -8.74
C ASP A 5 -7.75 -8.54 -7.48
N ARG A 6 -7.82 -9.15 -6.29
CA ARG A 6 -7.73 -8.43 -5.00
C ARG A 6 -6.41 -7.69 -4.85
N TYR A 7 -5.30 -8.30 -5.26
CA TYR A 7 -4.00 -7.66 -5.28
C TYR A 7 -3.98 -6.45 -6.23
N ARG A 8 -4.48 -6.57 -7.45
CA ARG A 8 -4.56 -5.43 -8.40
C ARG A 8 -5.41 -4.28 -7.85
N GLN A 9 -6.53 -4.60 -7.22
CA GLN A 9 -7.37 -3.60 -6.57
C GLN A 9 -6.62 -2.91 -5.42
N LEU A 10 -5.89 -3.67 -4.61
CA LEU A 10 -5.05 -3.11 -3.53
C LEU A 10 -4.02 -2.11 -4.09
N VAL A 11 -3.37 -2.41 -5.21
CA VAL A 11 -2.41 -1.48 -5.85
C VAL A 11 -3.12 -0.20 -6.31
N ASN A 12 -4.30 -0.31 -6.90
CA ASN A 12 -5.08 0.84 -7.35
C ASN A 12 -5.55 1.70 -6.17
N ASP A 13 -6.02 1.06 -5.10
CA ASP A 13 -6.44 1.75 -3.88
C ASP A 13 -5.25 2.50 -3.25
N ALA A 14 -4.06 1.90 -3.22
CA ALA A 14 -2.85 2.54 -2.70
C ALA A 14 -2.42 3.76 -3.54
N ARG A 15 -2.57 3.70 -4.87
CA ARG A 15 -2.35 4.85 -5.76
C ARG A 15 -3.34 5.98 -5.49
N ALA A 16 -4.63 5.65 -5.38
CA ALA A 16 -5.67 6.63 -5.08
C ALA A 16 -5.45 7.29 -3.71
N LEU A 17 -4.98 6.54 -2.72
CA LEU A 17 -4.57 7.08 -1.42
C LEU A 17 -3.41 8.08 -1.58
N LEU A 18 -2.36 7.71 -2.32
CA LEU A 18 -1.23 8.61 -2.57
C LEU A 18 -1.66 9.91 -3.24
N GLU A 19 -2.53 9.83 -4.25
CA GLU A 19 -3.10 11.00 -4.94
C GLU A 19 -3.90 11.88 -3.98
N THR A 20 -4.73 11.27 -3.13
CA THR A 20 -5.56 11.98 -2.14
C THR A 20 -4.70 12.71 -1.09
N LEU A 21 -3.59 12.09 -0.66
CA LEU A 21 -2.71 12.67 0.34
C LEU A 21 -1.76 13.73 -0.24
N SER A 22 -1.50 13.69 -1.55
CA SER A 22 -0.56 14.58 -2.24
C SER A 22 -1.18 15.96 -2.47
N PRO A 23 -0.66 17.04 -1.84
CA PRO A 23 -1.14 18.38 -2.10
C PRO A 23 -0.74 18.79 -3.53
N PRO A 24 -1.66 19.38 -4.32
CA PRO A 24 -1.36 19.81 -5.69
C PRO A 24 -0.26 20.89 -5.77
N ASP A 25 -0.04 21.65 -4.69
CA ASP A 25 0.88 22.80 -4.65
C ASP A 25 2.12 22.58 -3.76
N ALA A 26 2.38 21.36 -3.29
CA ALA A 26 3.56 21.07 -2.47
C ALA A 26 4.83 20.98 -3.33
N ALA A 27 5.80 21.86 -3.10
CA ALA A 27 7.07 21.89 -3.82
C ALA A 27 7.91 20.60 -3.64
N GLU A 28 7.79 19.94 -2.50
CA GLU A 28 8.34 18.60 -2.26
C GLU A 28 7.37 17.75 -1.41
N PRO A 29 7.20 16.46 -1.73
CA PRO A 29 6.38 15.56 -0.92
C PRO A 29 7.04 15.32 0.43
N GLY A 30 6.27 15.45 1.51
CA GLY A 30 6.71 15.16 2.88
C GLY A 30 7.18 13.71 3.07
N ARG A 31 7.82 13.43 4.23
CA ARG A 31 8.37 12.09 4.53
C ARG A 31 7.29 11.01 4.53
N GLU A 32 6.10 11.37 5.00
CA GLU A 32 4.89 10.55 5.00
C GLU A 32 4.47 10.18 3.59
N LEU A 33 4.39 11.15 2.67
CA LEU A 33 4.04 10.90 1.26
C LEU A 33 5.08 10.06 0.55
N ARG A 34 6.36 10.28 0.84
CA ARG A 34 7.43 9.43 0.31
C ARG A 34 7.29 7.98 0.79
N SER A 35 6.87 7.76 2.03
CA SER A 35 6.64 6.42 2.56
C SER A 35 5.42 5.76 1.89
N VAL A 36 4.30 6.48 1.71
CA VAL A 36 3.15 5.96 0.95
C VAL A 36 3.55 5.63 -0.49
N ASN A 37 4.31 6.50 -1.16
CA ASN A 37 4.81 6.25 -2.51
C ASN A 37 5.72 5.02 -2.59
N GLN A 38 6.56 4.77 -1.58
CA GLN A 38 7.36 3.54 -1.50
C GLN A 38 6.47 2.29 -1.40
N ALA A 39 5.40 2.34 -0.61
CA ALA A 39 4.43 1.24 -0.55
C ALA A 39 3.76 0.99 -1.92
N VAL A 40 3.37 2.06 -2.62
CA VAL A 40 2.79 1.97 -3.97
C VAL A 40 3.78 1.37 -4.97
N GLN A 41 5.04 1.82 -4.95
CA GLN A 41 6.08 1.28 -5.83
C GLN A 41 6.30 -0.21 -5.59
N GLU A 42 6.42 -0.61 -4.33
CA GLU A 42 6.60 -2.01 -3.93
C GLU A 42 5.44 -2.89 -4.45
N LEU A 43 4.20 -2.46 -4.23
CA LEU A 43 3.01 -3.18 -4.70
C LEU A 43 2.90 -3.20 -6.24
N ALA A 44 3.33 -2.14 -6.90
CA ALA A 44 3.25 -2.04 -8.35
C ALA A 44 4.17 -3.04 -9.07
N GLU A 45 5.26 -3.49 -8.43
CA GLU A 45 6.23 -4.41 -9.04
C GLU A 45 5.60 -5.73 -9.52
N LEU A 46 4.58 -6.22 -8.81
CA LEU A 46 3.89 -7.47 -9.14
C LEU A 46 2.50 -7.27 -9.77
N GLN A 47 2.00 -6.03 -9.89
CA GLN A 47 0.63 -5.75 -10.33
C GLN A 47 0.28 -6.41 -11.68
N GLU A 48 1.17 -6.31 -12.67
CA GLU A 48 0.95 -6.89 -13.99
C GLU A 48 1.10 -8.41 -13.97
N LYS A 49 2.11 -8.91 -13.24
CA LYS A 49 2.51 -10.33 -13.24
C LYS A 49 1.70 -11.21 -12.30
N VAL A 50 0.96 -10.64 -11.34
CA VAL A 50 0.23 -11.43 -10.32
C VAL A 50 -0.81 -12.39 -10.90
N GLY A 51 -1.32 -12.13 -12.10
CA GLY A 51 -2.22 -13.05 -12.80
C GLY A 51 -1.51 -14.25 -13.42
N GLU A 52 -0.20 -14.16 -13.64
CA GLU A 52 0.65 -15.20 -14.21
C GLU A 52 1.30 -16.08 -13.13
N ILE A 53 1.30 -15.63 -11.87
CA ILE A 53 1.88 -16.37 -10.75
C ILE A 53 1.07 -17.65 -10.51
N PRO A 54 1.69 -18.85 -10.59
CA PRO A 54 1.02 -20.09 -10.25
C PRO A 54 0.50 -20.05 -8.80
N ARG A 55 -0.71 -20.56 -8.54
CA ARG A 55 -1.36 -20.50 -7.22
C ARG A 55 -0.46 -20.98 -6.06
N ILE A 56 0.31 -22.04 -6.28
CA ILE A 56 1.25 -22.61 -5.29
C ILE A 56 2.42 -21.68 -4.93
N ARG A 57 2.65 -20.62 -5.71
CA ARG A 57 3.70 -19.62 -5.50
C ARG A 57 3.15 -18.24 -5.11
N LEU A 58 1.83 -18.07 -5.00
CA LEU A 58 1.24 -16.77 -4.67
C LEU A 58 1.68 -16.31 -3.28
N GLU A 59 1.54 -17.15 -2.27
CA GLU A 59 1.94 -16.83 -0.89
C GLU A 59 3.43 -16.44 -0.83
N SER A 60 4.32 -17.27 -1.36
CA SER A 60 5.77 -17.02 -1.29
C SER A 60 6.24 -15.80 -2.09
N GLN A 61 5.51 -15.39 -3.14
CA GLN A 61 5.85 -14.19 -3.91
C GLN A 61 5.18 -12.92 -3.39
N LEU A 62 3.94 -13.00 -2.91
CA LEU A 62 3.19 -11.83 -2.48
C LEU A 62 3.49 -11.44 -1.03
N THR A 63 3.74 -12.40 -0.13
CA THR A 63 3.99 -12.11 1.28
C THR A 63 5.14 -11.12 1.52
N PRO A 64 6.33 -11.26 0.89
CA PRO A 64 7.42 -10.30 1.10
C PRO A 64 7.06 -8.88 0.66
N VAL A 65 6.38 -8.76 -0.48
CA VAL A 65 5.95 -7.48 -1.06
C VAL A 65 4.90 -6.81 -0.19
N LEU A 66 3.90 -7.57 0.27
CA LEU A 66 2.84 -7.08 1.14
C LEU A 66 3.38 -6.66 2.52
N LEU A 67 4.28 -7.43 3.13
CA LEU A 67 4.91 -7.07 4.41
C LEU A 67 5.74 -5.79 4.29
N LYS A 68 6.49 -5.63 3.20
CA LYS A 68 7.30 -4.44 2.97
C LYS A 68 6.43 -3.20 2.72
N ALA A 69 5.37 -3.35 1.91
CA ALA A 69 4.38 -2.29 1.72
C ALA A 69 3.71 -1.89 3.04
N HIS A 70 3.32 -2.86 3.88
CA HIS A 70 2.78 -2.60 5.21
C HIS A 70 3.75 -1.78 6.07
N GLY A 71 5.04 -2.13 6.11
CA GLY A 71 6.02 -1.37 6.89
C GLY A 71 6.20 0.08 6.43
N TYR A 72 6.04 0.36 5.14
CA TYR A 72 6.04 1.72 4.62
C TYR A 72 4.76 2.50 4.98
N LEU A 73 3.60 1.84 4.94
CA LEU A 73 2.34 2.44 5.35
C LEU A 73 2.32 2.76 6.85
N ASP A 74 2.79 1.85 7.71
CA ASP A 74 2.88 2.06 9.16
C ASP A 74 3.74 3.29 9.48
N ARG A 75 4.89 3.40 8.83
CA ARG A 75 5.75 4.59 8.96
C ARG A 75 5.03 5.85 8.52
N ALA A 76 4.28 5.82 7.42
CA ALA A 76 3.54 6.98 6.94
C ALA A 76 2.44 7.39 7.93
N ARG A 77 1.72 6.42 8.49
CA ARG A 77 0.70 6.64 9.51
C ARG A 77 1.28 7.32 10.75
N LEU A 78 2.38 6.81 11.29
CA LEU A 78 3.04 7.40 12.45
C LEU A 78 3.47 8.86 12.20
N LEU A 79 4.04 9.15 11.03
CA LEU A 79 4.42 10.53 10.66
C LEU A 79 3.20 11.46 10.56
N LEU A 80 2.08 10.97 10.03
CA LEU A 80 0.83 11.74 9.96
C LEU A 80 0.23 11.99 11.35
N GLU A 81 0.31 11.02 12.26
CA GLU A 81 -0.11 11.17 13.65
C GLU A 81 0.76 12.19 14.39
N GLU A 82 2.09 12.15 14.19
CA GLU A 82 3.03 13.12 14.76
C GLU A 82 2.73 14.57 14.30
N ASP A 83 2.30 14.74 13.05
CA ASP A 83 1.91 16.02 12.47
C ASP A 83 0.47 16.45 12.81
N GLY A 84 -0.27 15.66 13.62
CA GLY A 84 -1.66 15.93 13.99
C GLY A 84 -2.67 15.78 12.84
N ARG A 85 -2.30 15.09 11.76
CA ARG A 85 -3.14 14.84 10.58
C ARG A 85 -3.93 13.55 10.72
N GLU A 86 -4.77 13.48 11.76
CA GLU A 86 -5.50 12.27 12.17
C GLU A 86 -6.35 11.65 11.04
N ASP A 87 -7.07 12.46 10.26
CA ASP A 87 -7.88 11.97 9.13
C ASP A 87 -7.04 11.27 8.06
N ALA A 88 -5.86 11.82 7.78
CA ALA A 88 -4.92 11.24 6.82
C ALA A 88 -4.30 9.94 7.37
N ALA A 89 -3.96 9.92 8.67
CA ALA A 89 -3.47 8.72 9.34
C ALA A 89 -4.51 7.60 9.32
N ALA A 90 -5.78 7.93 9.56
CA ALA A 90 -6.89 6.97 9.47
C ALA A 90 -7.05 6.40 8.05
N ALA A 91 -6.89 7.22 7.02
CA ALA A 91 -6.91 6.75 5.63
C ALA A 91 -5.76 5.78 5.31
N VAL A 92 -4.56 6.04 5.85
CA VAL A 92 -3.42 5.11 5.73
C VAL A 92 -3.68 3.82 6.49
N TRP A 93 -4.23 3.89 7.70
CA TRP A 93 -4.60 2.72 8.50
C TRP A 93 -5.57 1.79 7.76
N GLU A 94 -6.58 2.34 7.09
CA GLU A 94 -7.50 1.53 6.28
C GLU A 94 -6.77 0.80 5.15
N MET A 95 -5.71 1.39 4.57
CA MET A 95 -4.85 0.71 3.60
C MET A 95 -4.07 -0.44 4.23
N GLU A 96 -3.48 -0.22 5.41
CA GLU A 96 -2.79 -1.27 6.16
C GLU A 96 -3.71 -2.46 6.43
N GLN A 97 -4.96 -2.20 6.82
CA GLN A 97 -5.96 -3.25 7.05
C GLN A 97 -6.30 -4.02 5.78
N LYS A 98 -6.28 -3.38 4.60
CA LYS A 98 -6.46 -4.09 3.32
C LYS A 98 -5.25 -4.98 3.00
N VAL A 99 -4.03 -4.50 3.24
CA VAL A 99 -2.79 -5.29 3.08
C VAL A 99 -2.82 -6.50 4.01
N TYR A 100 -3.15 -6.30 5.28
CA TYR A 100 -3.24 -7.36 6.29
C TYR A 100 -4.31 -8.40 5.97
N ARG A 101 -5.50 -7.97 5.50
CA ARG A 101 -6.54 -8.87 5.03
C ARG A 101 -6.07 -9.75 3.87
N LEU A 102 -5.37 -9.18 2.90
CA LEU A 102 -4.84 -9.95 1.78
C LEU A 102 -3.75 -10.93 2.25
N LEU A 103 -2.86 -10.52 3.16
CA LEU A 103 -1.86 -11.41 3.77
C LEU A 103 -2.50 -12.64 4.44
N ASN A 104 -3.61 -12.46 5.15
CA ASN A 104 -4.31 -13.56 5.82
C ASN A 104 -5.08 -14.49 4.86
N GLU A 105 -5.27 -14.08 3.62
CA GLU A 105 -6.02 -14.82 2.59
C GLU A 105 -5.12 -15.61 1.64
N LEU A 106 -3.80 -15.39 1.68
CA LEU A 106 -2.80 -16.12 0.89
C LEU A 106 -2.64 -17.57 1.38
#